data_AF-A0A1I6RMP2-F1
#
_entry.id   AF-A0A1I6RMP2-F1
#
_cell.length_a   1.000
_cell.length_b   1.000
_cell.length_c   1.000
_cell.angle_alpha   90.00
_cell.angle_beta   90.00
_cell.angle_gamma   90.00
#
_symmetry.space_group_name_H-M   'P 1'
#
loop_
_entity.id
_entity.type
_entity.pdbx_description
1 polymer ?
#
loop_
_entity_poly.entity_id
_entity_poly.type
_entity_poly.pdbx_seq_one_letter_code
_entity_poly.pdbx_strand_id
1 'polypeptide(L)'
;MNKIEIQDPRVAGKIIAANAENDKRKAELGFLGKFFGSGENVRLYIVGTITLGVLLIALVYTLIPDQYRSPDFGLKEMWTLVVLPVESTIIGYLIGSKSKDSGG
;
A
#
# COMPACT_ATOMS: atom_id res chain seq x y z
N MET A 1 12.74 29.54 20.05
CA MET A 1 12.26 29.90 18.71
C MET A 1 13.42 30.50 17.95
N ASN A 2 14.02 29.77 17.00
CA ASN A 2 15.20 30.23 16.27
C ASN A 2 14.77 30.83 14.93
N LYS A 3 15.00 32.14 14.76
CA LYS A 3 14.59 32.92 13.59
C LYS A 3 15.63 32.68 12.49
N ILE A 4 15.28 31.97 11.43
CA ILE A 4 16.15 31.81 10.27
C ILE A 4 16.11 33.12 9.49
N GLU A 5 17.14 33.93 9.65
CA GLU A 5 17.35 35.15 8.86
C GLU A 5 17.76 34.74 7.45
N ILE A 6 16.80 34.78 6.51
CA ILE A 6 17.04 34.47 5.10
C ILE A 6 17.70 35.69 4.46
N GLN A 7 19.03 35.69 4.36
CA GLN A 7 19.82 36.80 3.83
C GLN A 7 19.95 36.84 2.30
N ASP A 8 19.50 35.82 1.56
CA ASP A 8 19.78 35.72 0.12
C ASP A 8 18.51 35.44 -0.72
N PRO A 9 18.07 36.37 -1.59
CA PRO A 9 16.87 36.21 -2.42
C PRO A 9 16.98 35.04 -3.40
N ARG A 10 18.19 34.54 -3.70
CA ARG A 10 18.40 33.35 -4.55
C ARG A 10 18.04 32.05 -3.82
N VAL A 11 18.22 32.01 -2.50
CA VAL A 11 17.88 30.85 -1.67
C VAL A 11 16.37 30.79 -1.43
N ALA A 12 15.74 31.96 -1.21
CA ALA A 12 14.27 32.06 -1.15
C ALA A 12 13.60 31.57 -2.44
N GLY A 13 14.12 31.95 -3.62
CA GLY A 13 13.61 31.48 -4.91
C GLY A 13 13.72 29.96 -5.11
N LYS A 14 14.83 29.34 -4.67
CA LYS A 14 14.99 27.88 -4.70
C LYS A 14 14.05 27.15 -3.75
N ILE A 15 13.78 27.70 -2.57
CA ILE A 15 12.84 27.12 -1.60
C ILE A 15 11.40 27.22 -2.13
N ILE A 16 11.02 28.35 -2.74
CA ILE A 16 9.69 28.56 -3.32
C ILE A 16 9.47 27.65 -4.52
N ALA A 17 10.47 27.49 -5.40
CA ALA A 17 10.40 26.57 -6.54
C ALA A 17 10.29 25.10 -6.10
N ALA A 18 11.07 24.68 -5.10
CA ALA A 18 11.01 23.34 -4.54
C ALA A 18 9.68 23.02 -3.85
N ASN A 19 9.07 24.01 -3.17
CA ASN A 19 7.74 23.86 -2.59
C ASN A 19 6.64 23.78 -3.65
N ALA A 20 6.71 24.60 -4.72
CA ALA A 20 5.73 24.57 -5.80
C ALA A 20 5.75 23.25 -6.58
N GLU A 21 6.92 22.61 -6.72
CA GLU A 21 7.04 21.29 -7.35
C GLU A 21 6.52 20.16 -6.45
N ASN A 22 6.74 20.27 -5.12
CA ASN A 22 6.15 19.36 -4.13
C ASN A 22 4.61 19.45 -4.08
N ASP A 23 4.05 20.66 -4.16
CA ASP A 23 2.61 20.88 -4.13
C ASP A 23 1.94 20.40 -5.42
N LYS A 24 2.61 20.51 -6.59
CA LYS A 24 2.15 19.87 -7.84
C LYS A 24 2.16 18.34 -7.74
N ARG A 25 3.22 17.73 -7.20
CA ARG A 25 3.27 16.27 -6.94
C ARG A 25 2.17 15.81 -5.98
N LYS A 26 1.87 16.58 -4.93
CA LYS A 26 0.76 16.29 -4.00
C LYS A 26 -0.62 16.49 -4.62
N ALA A 27 -0.75 17.39 -5.60
CA ALA A 27 -2.01 17.63 -6.33
C ALA A 27 -2.28 16.54 -7.39
N GLU A 28 -1.24 15.94 -7.97
CA GLU A 28 -1.35 14.81 -8.91
C GLU A 28 -1.61 13.48 -8.21
N LEU A 29 -1.32 13.39 -6.90
CA LEU A 29 -1.69 12.25 -6.08
C LEU A 29 -3.18 12.32 -5.75
N GLY A 30 -4.00 11.71 -6.60
CA GLY A 30 -5.40 11.42 -6.31
C GLY A 30 -5.60 10.64 -5.01
N PHE A 31 -6.84 10.32 -4.65
CA PHE A 31 -7.18 9.69 -3.35
C PHE A 31 -6.32 8.46 -3.01
N LEU A 32 -6.07 7.60 -3.99
CA LEU A 32 -5.22 6.42 -3.85
C LEU A 32 -3.74 6.77 -3.67
N GLY A 33 -3.24 7.80 -4.35
CA GLY A 33 -1.87 8.29 -4.21
C GLY A 33 -1.60 8.99 -2.87
N LYS A 34 -2.63 9.57 -2.25
CA LYS A 34 -2.53 10.13 -0.88
C LYS A 34 -2.46 9.03 0.19
N PHE A 35 -3.16 7.92 -0.01
CA PHE A 35 -3.24 6.84 0.98
C PHE A 35 -2.08 5.83 0.86
N PHE A 36 -1.72 5.48 -0.37
CA PHE A 36 -0.65 4.51 -0.66
C PHE A 36 0.70 5.19 -0.99
N GLY A 37 0.75 6.52 -1.09
CA GLY A 37 1.94 7.28 -1.46
C GLY A 37 2.14 7.42 -2.98
N SER A 38 3.31 7.92 -3.38
CA SER A 38 3.71 8.06 -4.78
C SER A 38 5.02 7.33 -5.06
N GLY A 39 5.10 6.56 -6.14
CA GLY A 39 6.34 5.93 -6.60
C GLY A 39 6.26 4.41 -6.69
N GLU A 40 7.42 3.77 -6.78
CA GLU A 40 7.57 2.34 -7.05
C GLU A 40 6.94 1.44 -5.96
N ASN A 41 6.96 1.90 -4.71
CA ASN A 41 6.43 1.19 -3.56
C ASN A 41 4.90 1.20 -3.45
N VAL A 42 4.18 2.03 -4.23
CA VAL A 42 2.70 2.10 -4.19
C VAL A 42 2.07 0.74 -4.49
N ARG A 43 2.62 0.02 -5.47
CA ARG A 43 2.14 -1.32 -5.80
C ARG A 43 2.31 -2.28 -4.62
N LEU A 44 3.44 -2.20 -3.92
CA LEU A 44 3.70 -3.01 -2.73
C LEU A 44 2.70 -2.71 -1.61
N TYR A 45 2.38 -1.42 -1.39
CA TYR A 45 1.42 -1.02 -0.36
C TYR A 45 -0.01 -1.46 -0.67
N ILE A 46 -0.44 -1.39 -1.94
CA ILE A 46 -1.75 -1.89 -2.37
C ILE A 46 -1.84 -3.40 -2.13
N VAL A 47 -0.84 -4.14 -2.61
CA VAL A 47 -0.77 -5.60 -2.46
C VAL A 47 -0.77 -5.99 -0.98
N GLY A 48 0.04 -5.32 -0.16
CA GLY A 48 0.09 -5.56 1.29
C GLY A 48 -1.24 -5.26 1.98
N THR A 49 -1.95 -4.20 1.58
CA THR A 49 -3.24 -3.84 2.18
C THR A 49 -4.33 -4.86 1.82
N ILE A 50 -4.36 -5.35 0.57
CA ILE A 50 -5.27 -6.42 0.16
C ILE A 50 -4.98 -7.69 0.99
N THR A 51 -3.69 -8.05 1.13
CA THR A 51 -3.26 -9.20 1.93
C THR A 51 -3.80 -9.12 3.36
N LEU A 52 -3.57 -7.97 3.99
CA LEU A 52 -3.92 -7.74 5.38
C LEU A 52 -5.44 -7.72 5.58
N GLY A 53 -6.18 -7.17 4.61
CA GLY A 53 -7.64 -7.22 4.59
C GLY A 53 -8.17 -8.65 4.48
N VAL A 54 -7.65 -9.46 3.55
CA VAL A 54 -8.07 -10.86 3.38
C VAL A 54 -7.76 -11.68 4.63
N LEU A 55 -6.58 -11.50 5.24
CA LEU A 55 -6.21 -12.18 6.49
C LEU A 55 -7.11 -11.77 7.66
N LEU A 56 -7.47 -10.49 7.78
CA LEU A 56 -8.41 -10.02 8.80
C LEU A 56 -9.79 -10.64 8.61
N ILE A 57 -10.30 -10.68 7.37
CA ILE A 57 -11.58 -11.32 7.06
C ILE A 57 -11.51 -12.80 7.40
N ALA A 58 -10.42 -13.48 7.03
CA ALA A 58 -10.22 -14.88 7.31
C ALA A 58 -10.17 -15.17 8.82
N LEU A 59 -9.49 -14.32 9.59
CA LEU A 59 -9.43 -14.42 11.04
C LEU A 59 -10.83 -14.27 11.65
N VAL A 60 -11.55 -13.20 11.29
CA VAL A 60 -12.92 -12.97 11.78
C VAL A 60 -13.80 -14.16 11.44
N TYR A 61 -13.76 -14.65 10.20
CA TYR A 61 -14.53 -15.80 9.77
C TYR A 61 -14.20 -17.09 10.54
N THR A 62 -12.92 -17.28 10.86
CA THR A 62 -12.45 -18.41 11.69
C THR A 62 -12.99 -18.34 13.12
N LEU A 63 -13.20 -17.15 13.65
CA LEU A 63 -13.75 -16.93 14.99
C LEU A 63 -15.29 -17.01 15.04
N ILE A 64 -15.97 -16.85 13.90
CA ILE A 64 -17.44 -17.00 13.82
C ILE A 64 -17.83 -18.46 14.07
N PRO A 65 -18.71 -18.77 15.04
CA PRO A 65 -19.21 -20.13 15.28
C PRO A 65 -19.93 -20.72 14.05
N ASP A 66 -19.84 -22.03 13.84
CA ASP A 66 -20.42 -22.71 12.66
C ASP A 66 -21.92 -22.45 12.45
N GLN A 67 -22.68 -22.26 13.53
CA GLN A 67 -24.11 -21.93 13.48
C GLN A 67 -24.43 -20.59 12.77
N TYR A 68 -23.44 -19.70 12.62
CA TYR A 68 -23.57 -18.42 11.93
C TYR A 68 -22.82 -18.38 10.60
N ARG A 69 -22.21 -19.49 10.18
CA ARG A 69 -21.53 -19.61 8.89
C ARG A 69 -22.49 -20.01 7.79
N SER A 70 -22.15 -19.63 6.56
CA SER A 70 -22.93 -20.07 5.40
C SER A 70 -22.75 -21.57 5.19
N PRO A 71 -23.83 -22.35 4.97
CA PRO A 71 -23.72 -23.79 4.71
C PRO A 71 -23.00 -24.09 3.38
N ASP A 72 -23.06 -23.17 2.42
CA ASP A 72 -22.44 -23.34 1.09
C ASP A 72 -20.97 -22.87 1.04
N PHE A 73 -20.51 -22.16 2.08
CA PHE A 73 -19.17 -21.59 2.10
C PHE A 73 -18.55 -21.76 3.48
N GLY A 74 -17.91 -22.90 3.70
CA GLY A 74 -17.30 -23.24 4.98
C GLY A 74 -15.94 -22.60 5.21
N LEU A 75 -15.34 -22.93 6.35
CA LEU A 75 -13.99 -22.50 6.69
C LEU A 75 -12.97 -23.00 5.66
N LYS A 76 -13.14 -24.26 5.22
CA LYS A 76 -12.25 -24.89 4.23
C LYS A 76 -12.28 -24.10 2.93
N GLU A 77 -13.46 -23.80 2.42
CA GLU A 77 -13.69 -23.09 1.17
C GLU A 77 -13.11 -21.67 1.21
N MET A 78 -13.28 -20.96 2.32
CA MET A 78 -12.65 -19.64 2.50
C MET A 78 -11.12 -19.72 2.40
N TRP A 79 -10.50 -20.66 3.11
CA TRP A 79 -9.04 -20.80 3.09
C TRP A 79 -8.53 -21.26 1.72
N THR A 80 -9.18 -22.24 1.09
CA THR A 80 -8.70 -22.83 -0.17
C THR A 80 -9.03 -22.00 -1.40
N LEU A 81 -10.19 -21.34 -1.46
CA LEU A 81 -10.64 -20.59 -2.62
C LEU A 81 -10.26 -19.11 -2.57
N VAL A 82 -10.05 -18.54 -1.38
CA VAL A 82 -9.78 -17.10 -1.22
C VAL A 82 -8.39 -16.86 -0.68
N VAL A 83 -8.06 -17.39 0.51
CA VAL A 83 -6.80 -17.05 1.19
C VAL A 83 -5.60 -17.57 0.42
N LEU A 84 -5.56 -18.88 0.09
CA LEU A 84 -4.41 -19.48 -0.58
C LEU A 84 -4.10 -18.86 -1.95
N PRO A 85 -5.07 -18.61 -2.86
CA PRO A 85 -4.77 -17.97 -4.15
C PRO A 85 -4.28 -16.54 -3.99
N VAL A 86 -4.87 -15.77 -3.08
CA VAL A 86 -4.45 -14.39 -2.79
C VAL A 86 -3.01 -14.39 -2.29
N GLU A 87 -2.71 -15.16 -1.24
CA GLU A 87 -1.35 -15.26 -0.68
C GLU A 87 -0.32 -15.74 -1.72
N SER A 88 -0.65 -16.76 -2.51
CA SER A 88 0.23 -17.26 -3.56
C SER A 88 0.53 -16.19 -4.62
N THR A 89 -0.48 -15.40 -5.00
CA THR A 89 -0.33 -14.29 -5.95
C THR A 89 0.58 -13.21 -5.39
N ILE A 90 0.44 -12.88 -4.11
CA ILE A 90 1.29 -11.88 -3.43
C ILE A 90 2.72 -12.37 -3.34
N ILE A 91 2.95 -13.62 -2.92
CA ILE A 91 4.29 -14.20 -2.83
C ILE A 91 4.95 -14.22 -4.22
N GLY A 92 4.22 -14.64 -5.25
CA GLY A 92 4.69 -14.59 -6.63
C GLY A 92 5.04 -13.17 -7.07
N TYR A 93 4.20 -12.19 -6.74
CA TYR A 93 4.45 -10.78 -7.01
C TYR A 93 5.71 -10.27 -6.31
N LEU A 94 5.89 -10.58 -5.02
CA LEU A 94 7.05 -10.16 -4.22
C LEU A 94 8.36 -10.75 -4.73
N ILE A 95 8.35 -12.05 -5.10
CA ILE A 95 9.51 -12.73 -5.68
C ILE A 95 9.85 -12.11 -7.05
N GLY A 96 8.85 -11.92 -7.90
CA GLY A 96 9.03 -11.34 -9.23
C GLY A 96 9.45 -9.86 -9.19
N SER A 97 9.03 -9.09 -8.20
CA SER A 97 9.48 -7.70 -8.03
C SER A 97 10.94 -7.64 -7.58
N LYS A 98 11.38 -8.54 -6.68
CA LYS A 98 12.78 -8.57 -6.21
C LYS A 98 13.76 -9.04 -7.28
N SER A 99 13.37 -10.00 -8.13
CA SER A 99 14.25 -10.47 -9.21
C SER A 99 14.54 -9.38 -10.25
N LYS A 100 13.61 -8.43 -10.41
CA LYS A 100 13.77 -7.29 -11.31
C LYS A 100 14.79 -6.26 -10.81
N ASP A 101 14.96 -6.14 -9.48
CA ASP A 101 15.94 -5.24 -8.85
C ASP A 101 17.35 -5.85 -8.77
N SER A 102 17.48 -7.18 -8.72
CA SER A 102 18.79 -7.87 -8.58
C SER A 102 19.46 -8.27 -9.90
N GLY A 103 18.82 -8.02 -11.04
CA GLY A 103 19.29 -8.40 -12.38
C GLY A 103 19.85 -7.26 -13.24
N GLY A 104 20.18 -6.12 -12.63
CA GLY A 104 20.74 -4.93 -13.31
C GLY A 104 22.26 -4.86 -13.24
#